data_AF-A0A8J4I6B2-F1
#
_entry.id   AF-A0A8J4I6B2-F1
#
_cell.length_a   1.000
_cell.length_b   1.000
_cell.length_c   1.000
_cell.angle_alpha   90.00
_cell.angle_beta   90.00
_cell.angle_gamma   90.00
#
_symmetry.space_group_name_H-M   'P 1'
#
loop_
_entity.id
_entity.type
_entity.pdbx_description
1 polymer ?
#
loop_
_entity_poly.entity_id
_entity_poly.type
_entity_poly.pdbx_seq_one_letter_code
_entity_poly.pdbx_strand_id
1 'polypeptide(L)'
;EGYAFALQLYPHGRNSSPYVNYMGITFHLCSSPNDGLLEWPAGHRQVVLSVLDQDPDVIHRMSLSRSFTTDPNQLVYGKNDTLQWDKPSITGSFSSFCN
;
A
#
# COMPACT_ATOMS: atom_id res chain seq x y z
N GLU A 1 -15.38 8.09 5.92
CA GLU A 1 -14.48 8.02 7.09
C GLU A 1 -13.55 6.82 6.93
N GLY A 2 -12.30 6.93 7.40
CA GLY A 2 -11.29 5.88 7.26
C GLY A 2 -9.93 6.39 6.78
N TYR A 3 -8.94 5.50 6.78
CA TYR A 3 -7.59 5.81 6.31
C TYR A 3 -7.60 6.11 4.80
N ALA A 4 -7.00 7.23 4.41
CA ALA A 4 -6.75 7.50 2.99
C ALA A 4 -5.56 6.65 2.52
N PHE A 5 -5.61 6.19 1.27
CA PHE A 5 -4.57 5.39 0.67
C PHE A 5 -4.47 5.62 -0.83
N ALA A 6 -3.32 5.26 -1.40
CA ALA A 6 -3.06 5.28 -2.82
C ALA A 6 -2.34 4.00 -3.26
N LEU A 7 -2.52 3.65 -4.53
CA LEU A 7 -1.80 2.56 -5.18
C LEU A 7 -0.86 3.14 -6.22
N GLN A 8 0.33 2.56 -6.33
CA GLN A 8 1.27 2.87 -7.40
C GLN A 8 1.65 1.58 -8.13
N LEU A 9 1.42 1.57 -9.43
CA LEU A 9 1.71 0.47 -10.33
C LEU A 9 3.02 0.73 -11.06
N TYR A 10 3.86 -0.30 -11.12
CA TYR A 10 5.09 -0.35 -11.89
C TYR A 10 4.98 -1.49 -12.89
N PRO A 11 4.56 -1.23 -14.14
CA PRO A 11 4.38 -2.29 -15.14
C PRO A 11 5.65 -3.12 -15.38
N HIS A 12 6.83 -2.48 -15.27
CA HIS A 12 8.14 -3.08 -15.46
C HIS A 12 9.01 -2.88 -14.21
N GLY A 13 8.44 -3.16 -13.04
CA GLY A 13 9.15 -3.10 -11.77
C GLY A 13 9.76 -1.74 -11.43
N ARG A 14 10.53 -1.70 -10.33
CA ARG A 14 11.38 -0.55 -9.99
C ARG A 14 12.82 -0.93 -10.32
N ASN A 15 13.59 0.01 -10.89
CA ASN A 15 15.01 -0.20 -11.16
C ASN A 15 15.82 -0.57 -9.90
N SER A 16 15.36 -0.17 -8.72
CA SER A 16 15.97 -0.48 -7.42
C SER A 16 15.54 -1.84 -6.83
N SER A 17 14.71 -2.61 -7.54
CA SER A 17 14.20 -3.91 -7.10
C SER A 17 14.91 -5.05 -7.84
N PRO A 18 15.12 -6.22 -7.21
CA PRO A 18 15.57 -7.42 -7.95
C PRO A 18 14.54 -7.93 -8.97
N TYR A 19 13.31 -7.41 -8.96
CA TYR A 19 12.21 -7.84 -9.82
C TYR A 19 11.89 -6.86 -10.97
N VAL A 20 12.91 -6.25 -11.58
CA VAL A 20 12.75 -5.21 -12.63
C VAL A 20 11.87 -5.68 -13.81
N ASN A 21 11.88 -6.95 -14.17
CA ASN A 21 11.07 -7.46 -15.29
C ASN A 21 9.65 -7.91 -14.88
N TYR A 22 9.22 -7.65 -13.64
CA TYR A 22 7.93 -8.06 -13.12
C TYR A 22 7.08 -6.85 -12.75
N MET A 23 5.77 -6.95 -12.96
CA MET A 23 4.83 -5.95 -12.48
C MET A 23 4.89 -5.85 -10.96
N GLY A 24 5.08 -4.63 -10.45
CA GLY A 24 5.03 -4.31 -9.03
C GLY A 24 3.84 -3.43 -8.70
N ILE A 25 3.16 -3.70 -7.59
CA ILE A 25 2.12 -2.82 -7.03
C ILE A 25 2.53 -2.48 -5.61
N THR A 26 2.49 -1.19 -5.25
CA THR A 26 2.74 -0.73 -3.88
C THR A 26 1.52 0.01 -3.35
N PHE A 27 1.20 -0.29 -2.09
CA PHE A 27 0.16 0.39 -1.32
C PHE A 27 0.79 1.44 -0.41
N HIS A 28 0.16 2.61 -0.32
CA HIS A 28 0.62 3.73 0.49
C HIS A 28 -0.55 4.26 1.32
N LEU A 29 -0.31 4.56 2.60
CA LEU A 29 -1.23 5.41 3.37
C LEU A 29 -0.99 6.87 3.00
N CYS A 30 -2.06 7.66 2.92
CA CYS A 30 -2.03 9.07 2.56
C CYS A 30 -2.62 9.93 3.67
N SER A 31 -2.15 11.17 3.76
CA SER A 31 -2.72 12.11 4.73
C SER A 31 -4.13 12.53 4.34
N SER A 32 -4.99 12.69 5.33
CA SER A 32 -6.38 13.10 5.18
C SER A 32 -6.78 14.07 6.31
N PRO A 33 -7.75 14.98 6.08
CA PRO A 33 -8.30 15.83 7.14
C PRO A 33 -8.80 15.05 8.37
N ASN A 34 -9.16 13.76 8.19
CA ASN A 34 -9.67 12.90 9.25
C ASN A 34 -8.58 12.17 10.06
N ASP A 35 -7.29 12.32 9.74
CA ASP A 35 -6.20 11.56 10.39
C ASP A 35 -6.11 11.77 11.90
N GLY A 36 -6.58 12.91 12.40
CA GLY A 36 -6.64 13.23 13.83
C GLY A 36 -7.65 12.38 14.61
N LEU A 37 -8.62 11.76 13.92
CA LEU A 37 -9.68 10.93 14.51
C LEU A 37 -9.39 9.42 14.40
N LEU A 38 -8.36 9.04 13.64
CA LEU A 38 -8.01 7.64 13.39
C LEU A 38 -6.98 7.13 14.39
N GLU A 39 -6.94 5.83 14.60
CA GLU A 39 -5.92 5.14 15.40
C GLU A 39 -4.62 5.02 14.62
N TRP A 40 -3.49 5.25 15.28
CA TRP A 40 -2.16 5.14 14.67
C TRP A 40 -1.19 4.45 15.63
N PRO A 41 -0.28 3.58 15.13
CA PRO A 41 -0.15 3.14 13.74
C PRO A 41 -1.38 2.38 13.23
N ALA A 42 -1.62 2.41 11.92
CA ALA A 42 -2.76 1.76 11.27
C ALA A 42 -2.59 0.23 11.22
N GLY A 43 -2.48 -0.42 12.39
CA GLY A 43 -2.25 -1.85 12.55
C GLY A 43 -3.48 -2.70 12.31
N HIS A 44 -3.24 -3.99 12.07
CA HIS A 44 -4.26 -5.04 11.93
C HIS A 44 -5.28 -4.75 10.81
N ARG A 45 -4.85 -4.06 9.74
CA ARG A 45 -5.66 -3.82 8.55
C ARG A 45 -5.21 -4.76 7.45
N GLN A 46 -6.12 -5.59 6.96
CA GLN A 46 -5.84 -6.47 5.83
C GLN A 46 -6.04 -5.70 4.52
N VAL A 47 -4.99 -5.65 3.71
CA VAL A 47 -5.03 -5.12 2.35
C VAL A 47 -5.03 -6.30 1.39
N VAL A 48 -6.01 -6.34 0.49
CA VAL A 48 -6.09 -7.33 -0.59
C VAL A 48 -6.02 -6.58 -1.92
N LEU A 49 -5.00 -6.90 -2.71
CA LEU A 49 -4.79 -6.36 -4.05
C LEU A 49 -5.12 -7.46 -5.06
N SER A 50 -6.11 -7.20 -5.92
CA SER A 50 -6.54 -8.14 -6.94
C SER A 50 -6.39 -7.51 -8.33
N VAL A 51 -5.63 -8.18 -9.20
CA VAL A 51 -5.58 -7.88 -10.63
C VAL A 51 -6.61 -8.78 -11.31
N LEU A 52 -7.69 -8.16 -11.74
CA LEU A 52 -8.86 -8.84 -12.27
C LEU A 52 -8.58 -9.36 -13.68
N ASP A 53 -8.74 -10.67 -13.85
CA ASP A 53 -8.94 -11.29 -15.15
C ASP A 53 -10.36 -10.97 -15.63
N GLN A 54 -10.45 -10.38 -16.82
CA GLN A 54 -11.70 -9.84 -17.37
C GLN A 54 -12.45 -10.84 -18.27
N ASP A 55 -12.28 -12.15 -18.06
CA ASP A 55 -13.14 -13.16 -18.69
C ASP A 55 -14.63 -12.84 -18.42
N PRO A 56 -15.49 -12.85 -19.46
CA PRO A 56 -16.91 -12.58 -19.28
C PRO A 56 -17.60 -13.60 -18.37
N ASP A 57 -17.13 -14.84 -18.34
CA ASP A 57 -17.62 -15.87 -17.44
C ASP A 57 -16.80 -15.91 -16.15
N VAL A 58 -17.46 -15.71 -15.01
CA VAL A 58 -16.81 -15.64 -13.70
C VAL A 58 -16.10 -16.95 -13.33
N ILE A 59 -16.58 -18.10 -13.82
CA ILE A 59 -15.96 -19.40 -13.49
C ILE A 59 -14.62 -19.61 -14.21
N HIS A 60 -14.35 -18.85 -15.28
CA HIS A 60 -13.11 -18.92 -16.04
C HIS A 60 -12.07 -17.87 -15.59
N ARG A 61 -12.43 -16.93 -14.72
CA ARG A 61 -11.52 -15.87 -14.26
C ARG A 61 -10.38 -16.43 -13.42
N MET A 62 -9.16 -16.26 -13.89
CA MET A 62 -7.92 -16.60 -13.16
C MET A 62 -7.24 -15.33 -12.62
N SER A 63 -7.97 -14.58 -11.78
CA SER A 63 -7.48 -13.31 -11.23
C SER A 63 -6.34 -13.51 -10.23
N LEU A 64 -5.30 -12.67 -10.32
CA LEU A 64 -4.19 -12.69 -9.37
C LEU A 64 -4.58 -11.88 -8.13
N SER A 65 -4.49 -12.48 -6.94
CA SER A 65 -4.67 -11.74 -5.68
C SER A 65 -3.47 -11.91 -4.75
N ARG A 66 -3.06 -10.82 -4.11
CA ARG A 66 -2.10 -10.83 -3.01
C ARG A 66 -2.64 -10.03 -1.85
N SER A 67 -2.35 -10.49 -0.64
CA SER A 67 -2.75 -9.78 0.57
C SER A 67 -1.59 -9.64 1.53
N PHE A 68 -1.64 -8.60 2.34
CA PHE A 68 -0.82 -8.45 3.52
C PHE A 68 -1.64 -7.78 4.62
N THR A 69 -1.18 -7.89 5.86
CA THR A 69 -1.78 -7.23 7.00
C THR A 69 -0.77 -6.24 7.56
N THR A 70 -1.21 -5.02 7.85
CA THR A 70 -0.37 -4.02 8.49
C THR A 70 -0.05 -4.44 9.93
N ASP A 71 1.23 -4.45 10.28
CA ASP A 71 1.69 -4.73 11.65
C ASP A 71 1.98 -3.40 12.35
N PRO A 72 1.30 -3.04 13.45
CA PRO A 72 1.52 -1.78 14.14
C PRO A 72 2.95 -1.61 14.66
N ASN A 73 3.70 -2.71 14.83
CA ASN A 73 5.08 -2.68 15.33
C ASN A 73 6.12 -2.78 14.20
N GLN A 74 5.69 -2.79 12.92
CA GLN A 74 6.61 -2.89 11.80
C GLN A 74 7.45 -1.61 11.67
N LEU A 75 8.76 -1.75 11.75
CA LEU A 75 9.71 -0.67 11.51
C LEU A 75 10.00 -0.51 10.00
N VAL A 76 10.25 0.73 9.59
CA VAL A 76 10.76 1.02 8.25
C VAL A 76 12.17 0.44 8.12
N TYR A 77 12.45 -0.30 7.04
CA TYR A 77 13.77 -0.86 6.80
C TYR A 77 14.85 0.23 6.81
N GLY A 78 15.88 0.07 7.64
CA GLY A 78 16.98 1.02 7.79
C GLY A 78 16.67 2.23 8.69
N LYS A 79 15.51 2.28 9.36
CA LYS A 79 15.18 3.31 10.36
C LYS A 79 14.63 2.64 11.64
N ASN A 80 15.37 2.76 12.73
CA ASN A 80 15.07 2.02 13.97
C ASN A 80 13.90 2.61 14.78
N ASP A 81 13.57 3.89 14.59
CA ASP A 81 12.57 4.61 15.41
C ASP A 81 11.35 5.07 14.61
N THR A 82 11.12 4.53 13.41
CA THR A 82 9.98 4.92 12.56
C THR A 82 9.12 3.74 12.21
N LEU A 83 7.83 3.83 12.54
CA LEU A 83 6.84 2.80 12.27
C LEU A 83 6.29 2.94 10.84
N GLN A 84 6.31 1.85 10.08
CA GLN A 84 5.95 1.78 8.67
C GLN A 84 4.50 2.23 8.40
N TRP A 85 3.60 1.99 9.35
CA TRP A 85 2.17 2.26 9.23
C TRP A 85 1.67 3.41 10.12
N ASP A 86 2.58 4.28 10.57
CA ASP A 86 2.21 5.50 11.30
C ASP A 86 1.59 6.57 10.37
N LYS A 87 1.15 7.69 10.96
CA LYS A 87 0.60 8.84 10.25
C LYS A 87 1.51 9.25 9.09
N PRO A 88 0.99 9.36 7.85
CA PRO A 88 1.79 9.80 6.70
C PRO A 88 2.38 11.21 6.88
N SER A 89 1.81 12.05 7.75
CA SER A 89 2.38 13.35 8.11
C SER A 89 3.65 13.26 8.98
N ILE A 90 3.92 12.11 9.60
CA ILE A 90 5.10 11.85 10.44
C ILE A 90 6.15 11.06 9.65
N THR A 91 5.73 9.98 8.97
CA THR A 91 6.65 9.00 8.35
C THR A 91 6.69 9.05 6.83
N GLY A 92 5.71 9.70 6.21
CA GLY A 92 5.59 9.81 4.75
C GLY A 92 6.49 10.87 4.12
N SER A 93 6.42 10.96 2.80
CA SER A 93 7.05 12.02 2.01
C SER A 93 6.01 12.71 1.15
N PHE A 94 6.21 14.00 0.89
CA PHE A 94 5.33 14.74 -0.02
C PHE A 94 5.34 14.13 -1.43
N SER A 95 4.16 13.98 -2.02
CA SER A 95 3.98 13.51 -3.39
C SER A 95 3.00 14.43 -4.11
N SER A 96 3.43 15.05 -5.20
CA SER A 96 2.58 15.90 -6.03
C SER A 96 1.49 15.13 -6.79
N PHE A 97 1.56 13.79 -6.81
CA PHE A 97 0.55 12.93 -7.41
C PHE A 97 -0.69 12.73 -6.53
N CYS A 98 -0.64 13.16 -5.26
CA CYS A 98 -1.74 13.02 -4.30
C CYS A 98 -2.50 14.34 -4.05
N ASN A 99 -2.43 15.29 -5.00
CA ASN A 99 -3.19 16.55 -4.96
C ASN A 99 -4.66 16.35 -5.33
#